data_AF-F6ZDT1-F1
#
_entry.id   AF-F6ZDT1-F1
#
_cell.length_a   1.000
_cell.length_b   1.000
_cell.length_c   1.000
_cell.angle_alpha   90.00
_cell.angle_beta   90.00
_cell.angle_gamma   90.00
#
_symmetry.space_group_name_H-M   'P 1'
#
loop_
_entity.id
_entity.type
_entity.pdbx_description
1 polymer ?
#
loop_
_entity_poly.entity_id
_entity_poly.type
_entity_poly.pdbx_seq_one_letter_code
_entity_poly.pdbx_strand_id
1 'polypeptide(L)'
;EAAEKEEKIKKRKIDNVSSEKQFKRKDNKLKPSRNINNNSNGIIKKKKTISEDIWFDGVDASEIMDLENGEDNKLVKKDGYSGITRIVAMDCEMVGVGDDGRDSVLARVSLVNQFGKCIYDKHVKAREDVTDYRTFVSGIRPADLENAEDFEVVQKEVAEIIEGRILVGHALWNDFQVLFLNHPKKCIRDTAKYKPFRNLTAGRSPGLRILCKKILGVDVQKGEHSSVQDAQAAMRLYTMHKKHWEAQAYVKLNKK
;
A
#
# COMPACT_ATOMS: atom_id res chain seq x y z
N GLU A 1 29.03 47.28 17.08
CA GLU A 1 28.12 47.29 18.25
C GLU A 1 27.56 45.88 18.48
N ALA A 2 28.42 45.00 18.99
CA ALA A 2 28.14 43.60 19.31
C ALA A 2 29.14 43.18 20.41
N ALA A 3 28.90 42.04 21.07
CA ALA A 3 29.75 41.48 22.14
C ALA A 3 29.76 42.25 23.49
N GLU A 4 28.61 42.67 24.02
CA GLU A 4 28.51 43.23 25.39
C GLU A 4 27.28 42.74 26.21
N LYS A 5 26.77 41.52 25.94
CA LYS A 5 25.59 40.96 26.65
C LYS A 5 25.73 39.54 27.22
N GLU A 6 26.89 38.89 27.16
CA GLU A 6 27.07 37.52 27.70
C GLU A 6 27.72 37.45 29.10
N GLU A 7 28.35 38.50 29.62
CA GLU A 7 29.10 38.42 30.89
C GLU A 7 28.41 39.07 32.11
N LYS A 8 27.12 38.77 32.35
CA LYS A 8 26.40 39.29 33.53
C LYS A 8 25.22 38.45 34.04
N ILE A 9 25.41 37.13 34.27
CA ILE A 9 24.65 36.30 35.25
C ILE A 9 25.52 35.10 35.71
N LYS A 10 26.63 35.41 36.38
CA LYS A 10 27.36 34.48 37.28
C LYS A 10 27.66 35.22 38.60
N LYS A 11 27.90 34.47 39.69
CA LYS A 11 28.28 34.94 41.05
C LYS A 11 27.14 35.42 42.00
N ARG A 12 26.10 34.59 42.19
CA ARG A 12 25.31 34.41 43.45
C ARG A 12 24.69 33.00 43.38
N LYS A 13 24.62 32.13 44.39
CA LYS A 13 25.40 31.86 45.65
C LYS A 13 25.91 30.38 45.50
N ILE A 14 26.87 29.80 46.23
CA ILE A 14 27.55 30.08 47.51
C ILE A 14 26.64 29.95 48.74
N ASP A 15 26.24 28.72 49.10
CA ASP A 15 26.38 28.15 50.47
C ASP A 15 25.37 27.00 50.73
N ASN A 16 25.87 25.76 50.82
CA ASN A 16 25.59 24.78 51.91
C ASN A 16 26.13 23.37 51.60
N VAL A 17 27.42 23.17 51.91
CA VAL A 17 27.95 22.16 52.84
C VAL A 17 27.28 20.76 52.90
N SER A 18 28.10 19.73 52.60
CA SER A 18 28.07 18.34 53.12
C SER A 18 26.83 17.46 52.79
N SER A 19 26.99 16.20 52.37
CA SER A 19 27.86 15.19 52.98
C SER A 19 28.14 13.98 52.08
N GLU A 20 29.26 13.31 52.32
CA GLU A 20 29.63 12.05 51.68
C GLU A 20 28.93 10.84 52.34
N LYS A 21 28.71 9.76 51.55
CA LYS A 21 28.87 8.38 52.04
C LYS A 21 28.95 7.35 50.92
N GLN A 22 30.09 6.67 50.84
CA GLN A 22 30.23 5.38 50.16
C GLN A 22 29.57 4.28 51.02
N PHE A 23 29.04 3.19 50.43
CA PHE A 23 29.52 1.83 50.74
C PHE A 23 28.90 0.68 49.92
N LYS A 24 29.82 -0.19 49.46
CA LYS A 24 29.79 -1.67 49.38
C LYS A 24 28.74 -2.42 48.55
N ARG A 25 29.30 -3.25 47.65
CA ARG A 25 28.72 -4.48 47.07
C ARG A 25 28.31 -5.49 48.15
N LYS A 26 27.40 -6.41 47.80
CA LYS A 26 27.42 -7.79 48.32
C LYS A 26 26.76 -8.77 47.35
N ASP A 27 27.51 -9.77 46.90
CA ASP A 27 27.00 -10.95 46.21
C ASP A 27 26.33 -11.90 47.20
N ASN A 28 25.45 -12.79 46.72
CA ASN A 28 25.39 -14.16 47.27
C ASN A 28 24.79 -15.19 46.30
N LYS A 29 25.02 -16.49 46.57
CA LYS A 29 24.86 -17.61 45.63
C LYS A 29 23.60 -18.46 45.84
N LEU A 30 23.25 -19.22 44.80
CA LEU A 30 22.16 -20.21 44.71
C LEU A 30 22.23 -21.36 45.74
N LYS A 31 21.08 -22.03 46.02
CA LYS A 31 20.79 -23.49 45.86
C LYS A 31 19.39 -23.85 46.49
N PRO A 32 18.82 -25.09 46.44
CA PRO A 32 17.72 -25.38 45.49
C PRO A 32 16.53 -26.24 46.06
N SER A 33 15.70 -26.82 45.18
CA SER A 33 14.69 -27.88 45.45
C SER A 33 13.37 -27.39 46.10
N ARG A 34 12.17 -27.95 45.87
CA ARG A 34 11.75 -29.32 45.48
C ARG A 34 10.55 -29.34 44.50
N ASN A 35 10.28 -30.50 43.89
CA ASN A 35 9.00 -30.82 43.23
C ASN A 35 7.85 -30.92 44.24
N ILE A 36 6.66 -30.46 43.85
CA ILE A 36 5.37 -30.89 44.40
C ILE A 36 4.41 -31.10 43.22
N ASN A 37 3.97 -32.36 43.02
CA ASN A 37 2.77 -32.63 42.23
C ASN A 37 1.54 -32.24 43.06
N ASN A 38 0.53 -31.65 42.43
CA ASN A 38 -0.85 -31.80 42.89
C ASN A 38 -1.82 -31.71 41.70
N ASN A 39 -2.78 -32.63 41.69
CA ASN A 39 -3.79 -32.75 40.64
C ASN A 39 -5.13 -32.24 41.19
N SER A 40 -5.79 -31.32 40.49
CA SER A 40 -7.14 -30.86 40.86
C SER A 40 -7.98 -30.55 39.61
N ASN A 41 -9.14 -31.20 39.51
CA ASN A 41 -10.08 -31.00 38.41
C ASN A 41 -10.75 -29.63 38.52
N GLY A 42 -10.62 -28.81 37.47
CA GLY A 42 -11.14 -27.43 37.45
C GLY A 42 -11.72 -27.03 36.10
N ILE A 43 -12.98 -27.45 35.85
CA ILE A 43 -13.93 -27.01 34.80
C ILE A 43 -13.30 -26.14 33.69
N ILE A 44 -12.87 -26.78 32.59
CA ILE A 44 -12.47 -26.06 31.38
C ILE A 44 -13.72 -25.47 30.70
N LYS A 45 -14.10 -24.25 31.11
CA LYS A 45 -14.93 -23.40 30.26
C LYS A 45 -14.14 -23.15 28.97
N LYS A 46 -14.59 -23.72 27.84
CA LYS A 46 -14.00 -23.45 26.52
C LYS A 46 -13.93 -21.94 26.29
N LYS A 47 -12.74 -21.34 26.39
CA LYS A 47 -12.49 -20.03 25.79
C LYS A 47 -12.66 -20.21 24.29
N LYS A 48 -13.76 -19.73 23.72
CA LYS A 48 -13.97 -19.69 22.28
C LYS A 48 -12.86 -18.80 21.70
N THR A 49 -11.86 -19.40 21.05
CA THR A 49 -10.68 -18.67 20.58
C THR A 49 -11.05 -17.80 19.39
N ILE A 50 -10.56 -16.57 19.40
CA ILE A 50 -10.80 -15.58 18.33
C ILE A 50 -9.83 -15.90 17.18
N SER A 51 -10.06 -17.06 16.55
CA SER A 51 -9.14 -17.70 15.59
C SER A 51 -9.85 -18.33 14.40
N GLU A 52 -11.14 -18.65 14.51
CA GLU A 52 -11.91 -19.31 13.44
C GLU A 52 -12.53 -18.29 12.46
N ASP A 53 -12.73 -17.04 12.88
CA ASP A 53 -13.35 -15.97 12.07
C ASP A 53 -12.33 -15.10 11.28
N ILE A 54 -11.03 -15.42 11.30
CA ILE A 54 -10.01 -14.71 10.49
C ILE A 54 -9.95 -15.33 9.08
N TRP A 55 -10.99 -14.99 8.33
CA TRP A 55 -11.36 -15.38 6.95
C TRP A 55 -10.17 -15.64 5.99
N PHE A 56 -9.74 -16.90 5.90
CA PHE A 56 -8.87 -17.45 4.85
C PHE A 56 -9.63 -18.40 3.90
N ASP A 57 -10.88 -18.06 3.67
CA ASP A 57 -11.83 -18.79 2.83
C ASP A 57 -11.43 -18.68 1.34
N GLY A 58 -10.75 -19.70 0.79
CA GLY A 58 -10.40 -19.78 -0.64
C GLY A 58 -8.99 -19.35 -1.05
N VAL A 59 -7.99 -19.46 -0.17
CA VAL A 59 -6.56 -19.35 -0.54
C VAL A 59 -5.80 -20.49 0.13
N ASP A 60 -5.06 -21.30 -0.62
CA ASP A 60 -4.27 -22.40 -0.05
C ASP A 60 -3.11 -21.86 0.81
N ALA A 61 -2.82 -22.54 1.92
CA ALA A 61 -1.74 -22.17 2.83
C ALA A 61 -0.35 -22.27 2.16
N SER A 62 -0.22 -23.09 1.11
CA SER A 62 0.99 -23.17 0.27
C SER A 62 1.34 -21.83 -0.38
N GLU A 63 0.36 -21.08 -0.89
CA GLU A 63 0.59 -19.78 -1.56
C GLU A 63 1.12 -18.69 -0.63
N ILE A 64 1.02 -18.88 0.69
CA ILE A 64 1.52 -17.95 1.70
C ILE A 64 3.03 -18.12 1.91
N MET A 65 3.58 -19.31 1.66
CA MET A 65 4.99 -19.64 1.93
C MET A 65 5.96 -19.15 0.84
N ASP A 66 5.48 -18.95 -0.40
CA ASP A 66 6.27 -18.39 -1.52
C ASP A 66 6.78 -16.95 -1.29
N LEU A 67 6.37 -16.29 -0.19
CA LEU A 67 6.74 -14.91 0.12
C LEU A 67 8.15 -14.73 0.71
N GLU A 68 8.81 -15.80 1.16
CA GLU A 68 10.11 -15.71 1.84
C GLU A 68 11.32 -16.02 0.94
N ASN A 69 11.10 -16.64 -0.24
CA ASN A 69 12.15 -16.89 -1.23
C ASN A 69 12.30 -15.70 -2.19
N GLY A 70 13.13 -14.73 -1.77
CA GLY A 70 13.44 -13.55 -2.58
C GLY A 70 14.49 -13.81 -3.67
N GLU A 71 14.04 -14.01 -4.90
CA GLU A 71 14.92 -13.83 -6.09
C GLU A 71 14.20 -13.35 -7.36
N ASP A 72 12.87 -13.53 -7.46
CA ASP A 72 12.16 -13.19 -8.69
C ASP A 72 11.65 -11.72 -8.74
N ASN A 73 12.36 -10.88 -9.49
CA ASN A 73 12.06 -9.47 -9.80
C ASN A 73 10.82 -9.27 -10.71
N LYS A 74 9.90 -10.23 -10.75
CA LYS A 74 8.68 -10.18 -11.56
C LYS A 74 7.52 -9.54 -10.79
N LEU A 75 6.74 -8.72 -11.49
CA LEU A 75 5.51 -8.12 -10.98
C LEU A 75 4.31 -9.09 -10.99
N VAL A 76 4.48 -10.28 -11.60
CA VAL A 76 3.43 -11.28 -11.84
C VAL A 76 3.91 -12.67 -11.38
N LYS A 77 3.10 -13.38 -10.58
CA LYS A 77 3.33 -14.81 -10.28
C LYS A 77 2.91 -15.63 -11.49
N LYS A 78 3.87 -16.24 -12.19
CA LYS A 78 3.62 -16.99 -13.44
C LYS A 78 2.52 -18.04 -13.30
N ASP A 79 2.60 -18.84 -12.24
CA ASP A 79 1.75 -20.01 -12.02
C ASP A 79 0.55 -19.69 -11.10
N GLY A 80 0.33 -18.41 -10.79
CA GLY A 80 -0.84 -17.95 -10.05
C GLY A 80 -2.14 -18.03 -10.87
N TYR A 81 -3.26 -18.23 -10.16
CA TYR A 81 -4.61 -18.23 -10.73
C TYR A 81 -4.86 -16.97 -11.58
N SER A 82 -5.50 -17.12 -12.73
CA SER A 82 -5.65 -16.05 -13.74
C SER A 82 -7.02 -15.37 -13.76
N GLY A 83 -7.99 -15.81 -12.95
CA GLY A 83 -9.31 -15.17 -12.84
C GLY A 83 -9.36 -14.03 -11.81
N ILE A 84 -10.55 -13.45 -11.64
CA ILE A 84 -10.79 -12.34 -10.70
C ILE A 84 -10.64 -12.82 -9.25
N THR A 85 -9.95 -12.05 -8.40
CA THR A 85 -9.74 -12.37 -6.97
C THR A 85 -10.37 -11.32 -6.04
N ARG A 86 -10.48 -11.63 -4.74
CA ARG A 86 -11.01 -10.70 -3.70
C ARG A 86 -10.22 -9.39 -3.54
N ILE A 87 -9.01 -9.36 -4.08
CA ILE A 87 -8.16 -8.17 -4.18
C ILE A 87 -7.84 -7.98 -5.66
N VAL A 88 -7.98 -6.75 -6.15
CA VAL A 88 -7.62 -6.33 -7.51
C VAL A 88 -6.82 -5.03 -7.43
N ALA A 89 -5.95 -4.77 -8.41
CA ALA A 89 -5.35 -3.46 -8.63
C ALA A 89 -5.89 -2.85 -9.92
N MET A 90 -5.95 -1.53 -9.97
CA MET A 90 -6.39 -0.75 -11.12
C MET A 90 -5.44 0.43 -11.31
N ASP A 91 -5.23 0.79 -12.57
CA ASP A 91 -4.49 1.96 -13.02
C ASP A 91 -5.06 2.40 -14.38
N CYS A 92 -5.03 3.69 -14.69
CA CYS A 92 -5.68 4.27 -15.87
C CYS A 92 -4.74 5.25 -16.61
N GLU A 93 -4.71 5.17 -17.94
CA GLU A 93 -4.08 6.18 -18.78
C GLU A 93 -5.12 7.24 -19.20
N MET A 94 -4.70 8.51 -19.21
CA MET A 94 -5.55 9.65 -19.54
C MET A 94 -4.98 10.48 -20.70
N VAL A 95 -5.88 10.97 -21.54
CA VAL A 95 -5.60 11.99 -22.57
C VAL A 95 -6.17 13.35 -22.16
N GLY A 96 -5.67 14.40 -22.80
CA GLY A 96 -6.08 15.79 -22.64
C GLY A 96 -7.19 16.19 -23.61
N VAL A 97 -8.17 16.94 -23.10
CA VAL A 97 -9.29 17.52 -23.86
C VAL A 97 -9.42 19.02 -23.58
N GLY A 98 -10.25 19.71 -24.36
CA GLY A 98 -10.46 21.15 -24.28
C GLY A 98 -9.32 21.98 -24.90
N ASP A 99 -9.55 23.29 -25.04
CA ASP A 99 -8.70 24.22 -25.82
C ASP A 99 -7.20 24.22 -25.45
N ASP A 100 -6.86 23.86 -24.21
CA ASP A 100 -5.48 23.81 -23.70
C ASP A 100 -4.99 22.42 -23.29
N GLY A 101 -5.81 21.38 -23.53
CA GLY A 101 -5.48 19.97 -23.26
C GLY A 101 -5.25 19.63 -21.79
N ARG A 102 -5.64 20.47 -20.82
CA ARG A 102 -5.39 20.24 -19.38
C ARG A 102 -6.40 19.29 -18.74
N ASP A 103 -7.67 19.42 -19.09
CA ASP A 103 -8.70 18.53 -18.56
C ASP A 103 -8.47 17.11 -19.06
N SER A 104 -8.75 16.13 -18.20
CA SER A 104 -8.24 14.77 -18.34
C SER A 104 -9.39 13.78 -18.45
N VAL A 105 -9.45 13.04 -19.56
CA VAL A 105 -10.45 11.98 -19.77
C VAL A 105 -9.79 10.61 -19.84
N LEU A 106 -10.56 9.57 -19.52
CA LEU A 106 -10.11 8.19 -19.58
C LEU A 106 -9.84 7.77 -21.04
N ALA A 107 -8.68 7.15 -21.27
CA ALA A 107 -8.30 6.60 -22.57
C ALA A 107 -7.92 5.11 -22.50
N ARG A 108 -7.44 4.64 -21.35
CA ARG A 108 -7.24 3.21 -21.05
C ARG A 108 -7.49 2.94 -19.58
N VAL A 109 -8.05 1.78 -19.26
CA VAL A 109 -8.07 1.25 -17.90
C VAL A 109 -7.67 -0.22 -17.91
N SER A 110 -6.78 -0.58 -16.98
CA SER A 110 -6.34 -1.96 -16.78
C SER A 110 -6.58 -2.39 -15.34
N LEU A 111 -7.07 -3.62 -15.15
CA LEU A 111 -7.18 -4.26 -13.84
C LEU A 111 -6.42 -5.58 -13.81
N VAL A 112 -5.73 -5.81 -12.69
CA VAL A 112 -5.00 -7.05 -12.44
C VAL A 112 -5.41 -7.68 -11.11
N ASN A 113 -5.38 -9.01 -11.04
CA ASN A 113 -5.72 -9.76 -9.84
C ASN A 113 -4.56 -9.76 -8.81
N GLN A 114 -4.73 -10.43 -7.66
CA GLN A 114 -3.73 -10.43 -6.58
C GLN A 114 -2.36 -11.04 -6.97
N PHE A 115 -2.30 -11.77 -8.08
CA PHE A 115 -1.09 -12.41 -8.62
C PHE A 115 -0.44 -11.58 -9.74
N GLY A 116 -0.98 -10.40 -10.07
CA GLY A 116 -0.54 -9.55 -11.17
C GLY A 116 -1.06 -9.99 -12.55
N LYS A 117 -1.93 -11.00 -12.62
CA LYS A 117 -2.53 -11.42 -13.89
C LYS A 117 -3.53 -10.36 -14.36
N CYS A 118 -3.40 -9.93 -15.60
CA CYS A 118 -4.38 -9.04 -16.22
C CYS A 118 -5.73 -9.76 -16.33
N ILE A 119 -6.78 -9.12 -15.82
CA ILE A 119 -8.17 -9.61 -15.86
C ILE A 119 -9.10 -8.68 -16.66
N TYR A 120 -8.64 -7.47 -16.97
CA TYR A 120 -9.35 -6.48 -17.76
C TYR A 120 -8.33 -5.47 -18.30
N ASP A 121 -8.41 -5.14 -19.58
CA ASP A 121 -7.58 -4.11 -20.21
C ASP A 121 -8.32 -3.63 -21.46
N LYS A 122 -8.80 -2.38 -21.45
CA LYS A 122 -9.54 -1.80 -22.58
C LYS A 122 -9.10 -0.36 -22.82
N HIS A 123 -8.94 -0.01 -24.09
CA HIS A 123 -8.97 1.38 -24.55
C HIS A 123 -10.42 1.88 -24.57
N VAL A 124 -10.59 3.18 -24.32
CA VAL A 124 -11.91 3.80 -24.08
C VAL A 124 -12.08 4.99 -25.03
N LYS A 125 -13.23 5.08 -25.71
CA LYS A 125 -13.53 6.26 -26.54
C LYS A 125 -13.56 7.51 -25.65
N ALA A 126 -12.83 8.54 -26.04
CA ALA A 126 -12.94 9.85 -25.42
C ALA A 126 -14.37 10.41 -25.62
N ARG A 127 -14.92 11.05 -24.60
CA ARG A 127 -16.28 11.63 -24.63
C ARG A 127 -16.31 13.05 -25.22
N GLU A 128 -15.13 13.59 -25.49
CA GLU A 128 -14.83 14.95 -25.97
C GLU A 128 -13.61 14.84 -26.91
N ASP A 129 -13.40 15.82 -27.79
CA ASP A 129 -12.30 15.81 -28.75
C ASP A 129 -10.93 15.87 -28.05
N VAL A 130 -10.04 14.93 -28.39
CA VAL A 130 -8.70 14.81 -27.79
C VAL A 130 -7.74 15.81 -28.40
N THR A 131 -7.34 16.81 -27.60
CA THR A 131 -6.43 17.89 -28.02
C THR A 131 -4.96 17.61 -27.65
N ASP A 132 -4.69 16.80 -26.63
CA ASP A 132 -3.35 16.27 -26.33
C ASP A 132 -3.41 14.79 -25.94
N TYR A 133 -2.83 13.92 -26.74
CA TYR A 133 -2.76 12.49 -26.44
C TYR A 133 -1.81 12.16 -25.26
N ARG A 134 -0.96 13.10 -24.83
CA ARG A 134 0.02 12.94 -23.74
C ARG A 134 0.94 11.74 -23.92
N THR A 135 1.11 11.31 -25.17
CA THR A 135 1.67 10.01 -25.59
C THR A 135 2.99 9.64 -24.90
N PHE A 136 3.88 10.63 -24.70
CA PHE A 136 5.18 10.46 -24.04
C PHE A 136 5.08 10.03 -22.56
N VAL A 137 3.89 10.19 -21.94
CA VAL A 137 3.50 9.59 -20.66
C VAL A 137 2.53 8.44 -20.91
N SER A 138 1.38 8.70 -21.54
CA SER A 138 0.22 7.80 -21.55
C SER A 138 0.37 6.54 -22.42
N GLY A 139 1.31 6.54 -23.37
CA GLY A 139 1.39 5.54 -24.44
C GLY A 139 0.26 5.58 -25.48
N ILE A 140 -0.78 6.41 -25.30
CA ILE A 140 -1.96 6.41 -26.17
C ILE A 140 -1.67 7.13 -27.50
N ARG A 141 -2.16 6.55 -28.60
CA ARG A 141 -2.20 7.10 -29.96
C ARG A 141 -3.66 7.26 -30.45
N PRO A 142 -3.93 8.07 -31.50
CA PRO A 142 -5.27 8.14 -32.11
C PRO A 142 -5.84 6.78 -32.54
N ALA A 143 -5.00 5.90 -33.08
CA ALA A 143 -5.39 4.56 -33.53
C ALA A 143 -5.84 3.63 -32.39
N ASP A 144 -5.40 3.87 -31.15
CA ASP A 144 -5.87 3.11 -29.98
C ASP A 144 -7.33 3.45 -29.62
N LEU A 145 -7.80 4.64 -30.00
CA LEU A 145 -9.12 5.17 -29.65
C LEU A 145 -10.16 5.00 -30.77
N GLU A 146 -9.73 4.86 -32.03
CA GLU A 146 -10.61 4.75 -33.21
C GLU A 146 -11.63 3.60 -33.09
N ASN A 147 -11.20 2.45 -32.58
CA ASN A 147 -12.02 1.25 -32.37
C ASN A 147 -12.13 0.89 -30.87
N ALA A 148 -11.98 1.88 -29.99
CA ALA A 148 -12.08 1.69 -28.55
C ALA A 148 -13.51 1.42 -28.06
N GLU A 149 -13.64 0.98 -26.82
CA GLU A 149 -14.93 0.65 -26.20
C GLU A 149 -15.63 1.89 -25.63
N ASP A 150 -16.96 1.86 -25.59
CA ASP A 150 -17.75 3.01 -25.15
C ASP A 150 -17.60 3.25 -23.64
N PHE A 151 -17.45 4.51 -23.23
CA PHE A 151 -17.14 4.87 -21.86
C PHE A 151 -18.13 4.30 -20.84
N GLU A 152 -19.43 4.34 -21.15
CA GLU A 152 -20.51 3.85 -20.28
C GLU A 152 -20.48 2.31 -20.11
N VAL A 153 -19.98 1.58 -21.11
CA VAL A 153 -19.75 0.12 -21.01
C VAL A 153 -18.55 -0.13 -20.08
N VAL A 154 -17.44 0.55 -20.33
CA VAL A 154 -16.20 0.38 -19.56
C VAL A 154 -16.38 0.78 -18.10
N GLN A 155 -17.02 1.92 -17.83
CA GLN A 155 -17.35 2.38 -16.48
C GLN A 155 -18.16 1.34 -15.71
N LYS A 156 -19.16 0.74 -16.35
CA LYS A 156 -20.01 -0.29 -15.74
C LYS A 156 -19.21 -1.58 -15.45
N GLU A 157 -18.48 -2.09 -16.42
CA GLU A 157 -17.66 -3.31 -16.24
C GLU A 157 -16.61 -3.11 -15.13
N VAL A 158 -15.92 -1.97 -15.09
CA VAL A 158 -14.98 -1.63 -14.02
C VAL A 158 -15.68 -1.58 -12.66
N ALA A 159 -16.87 -0.98 -12.56
CA ALA A 159 -17.64 -0.94 -11.32
C ALA A 159 -17.99 -2.36 -10.81
N GLU A 160 -18.49 -3.24 -11.68
CA GLU A 160 -18.82 -4.64 -11.37
C GLU A 160 -17.57 -5.46 -10.98
N ILE A 161 -16.41 -5.19 -11.61
CA ILE A 161 -15.13 -5.84 -11.31
C ILE A 161 -14.53 -5.35 -9.98
N ILE A 162 -14.73 -4.10 -9.55
CA ILE A 162 -14.22 -3.61 -8.25
C ILE A 162 -15.20 -3.80 -7.09
N GLU A 163 -16.50 -3.99 -7.33
CA GLU A 163 -17.52 -4.09 -6.28
C GLU A 163 -17.16 -5.15 -5.22
N GLY A 164 -17.40 -4.82 -3.94
CA GLY A 164 -17.16 -5.71 -2.80
C GLY A 164 -15.69 -6.06 -2.50
N ARG A 165 -14.74 -5.76 -3.40
CA ARG A 165 -13.34 -6.21 -3.33
C ARG A 165 -12.42 -5.14 -2.73
N ILE A 166 -11.20 -5.56 -2.36
CA ILE A 166 -10.13 -4.64 -1.98
C ILE A 166 -9.49 -4.10 -3.28
N LEU A 167 -9.46 -2.78 -3.44
CA LEU A 167 -8.86 -2.12 -4.60
C LEU A 167 -7.50 -1.50 -4.24
N VAL A 168 -6.46 -1.97 -4.92
CA VAL A 168 -5.08 -1.49 -4.85
C VAL A 168 -4.80 -0.54 -6.02
N GLY A 169 -3.85 0.38 -5.89
CA GLY A 169 -3.41 1.24 -6.99
C GLY A 169 -2.43 2.32 -6.51
N HIS A 170 -2.12 3.28 -7.38
CA HIS A 170 -1.21 4.38 -7.05
C HIS A 170 -1.88 5.74 -7.26
N ALA A 171 -2.14 6.47 -6.17
CA ALA A 171 -2.82 7.77 -6.23
C ALA A 171 -4.27 7.76 -6.78
N LEU A 172 -4.93 6.58 -6.81
CA LEU A 172 -6.32 6.19 -7.20
C LEU A 172 -7.45 7.24 -7.24
N TRP A 173 -7.31 8.37 -6.56
CA TRP A 173 -8.18 9.52 -6.72
C TRP A 173 -8.28 9.97 -8.19
N ASN A 174 -7.16 10.02 -8.91
CA ASN A 174 -7.12 10.48 -10.30
C ASN A 174 -7.99 9.60 -11.21
N ASP A 175 -7.80 8.29 -11.10
CA ASP A 175 -8.55 7.23 -11.77
C ASP A 175 -10.05 7.35 -11.47
N PHE A 176 -10.41 7.51 -10.19
CA PHE A 176 -11.80 7.69 -9.76
C PHE A 176 -12.45 8.97 -10.32
N GLN A 177 -11.69 10.04 -10.57
CA GLN A 177 -12.25 11.24 -11.24
C GLN A 177 -12.58 10.92 -12.70
N VAL A 178 -11.66 10.36 -13.48
CA VAL A 178 -11.90 10.11 -14.92
C VAL A 178 -12.87 8.97 -15.20
N LEU A 179 -13.00 8.00 -14.28
CA LEU A 179 -14.05 6.98 -14.31
C LEU A 179 -15.40 7.49 -13.76
N PHE A 180 -15.45 8.64 -13.10
CA PHE A 180 -16.58 9.12 -12.27
C PHE A 180 -17.07 8.10 -11.21
N LEU A 181 -16.20 7.17 -10.79
CA LEU A 181 -16.50 6.11 -9.83
C LEU A 181 -16.08 6.46 -8.40
N ASN A 182 -16.62 5.74 -7.42
CA ASN A 182 -16.22 5.83 -6.01
C ASN A 182 -16.14 4.42 -5.40
N HIS A 183 -15.19 4.20 -4.49
CA HIS A 183 -15.05 2.94 -3.75
C HIS A 183 -15.04 3.16 -2.23
N PRO A 184 -15.58 2.26 -1.39
CA PRO A 184 -15.60 2.45 0.05
C PRO A 184 -14.18 2.61 0.62
N LYS A 185 -13.94 3.69 1.39
CA LYS A 185 -12.61 4.03 1.94
C LYS A 185 -11.97 2.94 2.80
N LYS A 186 -12.75 1.97 3.30
CA LYS A 186 -12.27 0.75 3.99
C LYS A 186 -11.62 -0.29 3.07
N CYS A 187 -11.98 -0.30 1.78
CA CYS A 187 -11.52 -1.24 0.76
C CYS A 187 -10.36 -0.71 -0.11
N ILE A 188 -10.05 0.59 -0.05
CA ILE A 188 -8.97 1.21 -0.84
C ILE A 188 -7.59 0.94 -0.21
N ARG A 189 -6.59 0.63 -1.05
CA ARG A 189 -5.18 0.38 -0.72
C ARG A 189 -4.25 1.17 -1.65
N ASP A 190 -4.41 2.49 -1.59
CA ASP A 190 -3.60 3.46 -2.32
C ASP A 190 -2.16 3.51 -1.80
N THR A 191 -1.20 3.12 -2.64
CA THR A 191 0.24 3.05 -2.33
C THR A 191 0.86 4.44 -2.14
N ALA A 192 0.44 5.47 -2.87
CA ALA A 192 0.93 6.84 -2.70
C ALA A 192 0.55 7.43 -1.33
N LYS A 193 -0.56 6.96 -0.74
CA LYS A 193 -1.07 7.40 0.56
C LYS A 193 -0.62 6.54 1.75
N TYR A 194 0.03 5.38 1.53
CA TYR A 194 0.46 4.47 2.60
C TYR A 194 1.61 5.06 3.44
N LYS A 195 1.45 5.09 4.78
CA LYS A 195 2.39 5.79 5.69
C LYS A 195 3.84 5.29 5.60
N PRO A 196 4.13 3.96 5.65
CA PRO A 196 5.50 3.46 5.50
C PRO A 196 6.17 3.90 4.18
N PHE A 197 5.43 3.93 3.07
CA PHE A 197 5.94 4.35 1.77
C PHE A 197 6.24 5.86 1.74
N ARG A 198 5.34 6.69 2.29
CA ARG A 198 5.58 8.14 2.45
C ARG A 198 6.78 8.47 3.32
N ASN A 199 7.13 7.63 4.30
CA ASN A 199 8.33 7.83 5.10
C ASN A 199 9.64 7.71 4.27
N LEU A 200 9.63 6.95 3.16
CA LEU A 200 10.76 6.84 2.22
C LEU A 200 11.02 8.12 1.39
N THR A 201 10.11 9.10 1.49
CA THR A 201 10.11 10.40 0.80
C THR A 201 9.83 11.57 1.76
N ALA A 202 10.35 11.47 3.00
CA ALA A 202 10.24 12.50 4.03
C ALA A 202 8.79 12.97 4.31
N GLY A 203 7.84 12.04 4.26
CA GLY A 203 6.41 12.29 4.50
C GLY A 203 5.63 12.76 3.27
N ARG A 204 6.29 13.15 2.16
CA ARG A 204 5.62 13.46 0.88
C ARG A 204 5.09 12.18 0.23
N SER A 205 4.07 12.30 -0.63
CA SER A 205 3.61 11.20 -1.48
C SER A 205 4.74 10.81 -2.46
N PRO A 206 5.21 9.55 -2.45
CA PRO A 206 6.19 9.05 -3.42
C PRO A 206 5.49 8.72 -4.74
N GLY A 207 6.14 8.97 -5.88
CA GLY A 207 5.68 8.45 -7.18
C GLY A 207 6.02 6.97 -7.36
N LEU A 208 5.23 6.25 -8.17
CA LEU A 208 5.30 4.80 -8.33
C LEU A 208 6.70 4.29 -8.67
N ARG A 209 7.34 4.85 -9.71
CA ARG A 209 8.75 4.55 -10.09
C ARG A 209 9.75 4.64 -8.93
N ILE A 210 9.56 5.56 -7.98
CA ILE A 210 10.44 5.69 -6.80
C ILE A 210 10.20 4.54 -5.83
N LEU A 211 8.95 4.11 -5.64
CA LEU A 211 8.62 2.94 -4.81
C LEU A 211 9.14 1.64 -5.44
N CYS A 212 8.92 1.43 -6.73
CA CYS A 212 9.41 0.24 -7.44
C CYS A 212 10.93 0.12 -7.33
N LYS A 213 11.68 1.21 -7.59
CA LYS A 213 13.13 1.21 -7.49
C LYS A 213 13.64 1.01 -6.06
N LYS A 214 12.97 1.57 -5.04
CA LYS A 214 13.39 1.45 -3.62
C LYS A 214 12.96 0.16 -2.91
N ILE A 215 11.85 -0.47 -3.33
CA ILE A 215 11.21 -1.58 -2.61
C ILE A 215 11.25 -2.87 -3.41
N LEU A 216 11.05 -2.80 -4.73
CA LEU A 216 11.03 -3.97 -5.62
C LEU A 216 12.39 -4.22 -6.31
N GLY A 217 13.29 -3.23 -6.32
CA GLY A 217 14.50 -3.26 -7.16
C GLY A 217 14.25 -3.07 -8.66
N VAL A 218 12.99 -2.85 -9.06
CA VAL A 218 12.55 -2.77 -10.46
C VAL A 218 12.39 -1.31 -10.91
N ASP A 219 12.95 -0.99 -12.07
CA ASP A 219 12.65 0.25 -12.79
C ASP A 219 11.41 0.07 -13.68
N VAL A 220 10.28 0.66 -13.28
CA VAL A 220 9.10 0.89 -14.15
C VAL A 220 9.14 2.31 -14.75
N GLN A 221 8.22 2.63 -15.67
CA GLN A 221 8.08 3.99 -16.24
C GLN A 221 9.41 4.53 -16.80
N LYS A 222 10.03 3.72 -17.69
CA LYS A 222 11.32 3.98 -18.36
C LYS A 222 11.18 4.67 -19.74
N GLY A 223 9.96 4.96 -20.13
CA GLY A 223 9.53 5.66 -21.34
C GLY A 223 8.05 5.97 -21.18
N GLU A 224 7.26 5.70 -22.21
CA GLU A 224 5.80 5.65 -22.12
C GLU A 224 5.36 4.65 -21.04
N HIS A 225 4.22 4.93 -20.40
CA HIS A 225 3.65 4.14 -19.31
C HIS A 225 2.88 2.93 -19.85
N SER A 226 2.43 2.11 -18.91
CA SER A 226 1.45 1.07 -19.18
C SER A 226 0.68 0.78 -17.90
N SER A 227 -0.57 1.19 -17.85
CA SER A 227 -1.54 0.87 -16.80
C SER A 227 -1.53 -0.60 -16.37
N VAL A 228 -1.27 -1.56 -17.28
CA VAL A 228 -1.07 -2.98 -16.91
C VAL A 228 0.16 -3.17 -16.03
N GLN A 229 1.31 -2.60 -16.40
CA GLN A 229 2.57 -2.67 -15.63
C GLN A 229 2.44 -1.92 -14.30
N ASP A 230 1.79 -0.76 -14.29
CA ASP A 230 1.70 0.09 -13.11
C ASP A 230 0.66 -0.42 -12.10
N ALA A 231 -0.46 -1.00 -12.55
CA ALA A 231 -1.37 -1.78 -11.71
C ALA A 231 -0.67 -3.03 -11.11
N GLN A 232 0.16 -3.75 -11.89
CA GLN A 232 0.99 -4.85 -11.39
C GLN A 232 2.01 -4.39 -10.36
N ALA A 233 2.66 -3.25 -10.58
CA ALA A 233 3.62 -2.67 -9.66
C ALA A 233 2.96 -2.26 -8.33
N ALA A 234 1.78 -1.61 -8.39
CA ALA A 234 0.99 -1.29 -7.21
C ALA A 234 0.55 -2.55 -6.44
N MET A 235 0.11 -3.60 -7.15
CA MET A 235 -0.21 -4.91 -6.55
C MET A 235 1.01 -5.57 -5.89
N ARG A 236 2.20 -5.53 -6.52
CA ARG A 236 3.42 -6.11 -5.97
C ARG A 236 3.88 -5.37 -4.71
N LEU A 237 3.83 -4.04 -4.72
CA LEU A 237 4.09 -3.19 -3.55
C LEU A 237 3.13 -3.50 -2.39
N TYR A 238 1.83 -3.64 -2.68
CA TYR A 238 0.81 -4.00 -1.69
C TYR A 238 1.04 -5.41 -1.13
N THR A 239 1.19 -6.43 -1.99
CA THR A 239 1.31 -7.84 -1.57
C THR A 239 2.50 -8.07 -0.65
N MET A 240 3.68 -7.48 -0.93
CA MET A 240 4.84 -7.52 -0.03
C MET A 240 4.56 -6.94 1.36
N HIS A 241 3.59 -6.02 1.48
CA HIS A 241 3.25 -5.35 2.74
C HIS A 241 1.89 -5.79 3.33
N LYS A 242 1.16 -6.69 2.67
CA LYS A 242 -0.24 -7.09 2.95
C LYS A 242 -0.47 -7.42 4.43
N LYS A 243 0.39 -8.26 5.01
CA LYS A 243 0.33 -8.68 6.44
C LYS A 243 0.34 -7.49 7.42
N HIS A 244 1.15 -6.47 7.15
CA HIS A 244 1.23 -5.27 8.00
C HIS A 244 0.16 -4.22 7.64
N TRP A 245 -0.18 -4.09 6.35
CA TRP A 245 -1.18 -3.15 5.87
C TRP A 245 -2.59 -3.52 6.37
N GLU A 246 -2.99 -4.78 6.26
CA GLU A 246 -4.32 -5.24 6.71
C GLU A 246 -4.46 -5.19 8.24
N ALA A 247 -3.42 -5.54 8.99
CA ALA A 247 -3.40 -5.36 10.44
C ALA A 247 -3.60 -3.88 10.83
N GLN A 248 -2.93 -2.94 10.14
CA GLN A 248 -3.18 -1.52 10.33
C GLN A 248 -4.59 -1.08 9.89
N ALA A 249 -5.16 -1.68 8.84
CA ALA A 249 -6.49 -1.33 8.34
C ALA A 249 -7.57 -1.76 9.33
N TYR A 250 -7.54 -3.01 9.79
CA TYR A 250 -8.42 -3.57 10.81
C TYR A 250 -8.43 -2.74 12.10
N VAL A 251 -7.26 -2.38 12.62
CA VAL A 251 -7.12 -1.53 13.83
C VAL A 251 -7.65 -0.10 13.62
N LYS A 252 -7.73 0.42 12.39
CA LYS A 252 -8.33 1.74 12.09
C LYS A 252 -9.85 1.66 11.93
N LEU A 253 -10.39 0.51 11.55
CA LEU A 253 -11.84 0.29 11.46
C LEU A 253 -12.44 0.13 12.85
N ASN A 254 -11.81 -0.68 13.72
CA ASN A 254 -12.28 -0.95 15.08
C ASN A 254 -11.90 0.17 16.10
N LYS A 255 -11.67 1.39 15.61
CA LYS A 255 -11.38 2.61 16.39
C LYS A 255 -12.26 3.79 15.94
N LYS A 256 -13.38 3.48 15.30
CA LYS A 256 -14.44 4.39 14.85
C LYS A 256 -15.79 3.82 15.27
#